data_AF-A0A496USQ8-F1
#
_entry.id   AF-A0A496USQ8-F1
#
_cell.length_a   1.000
_cell.length_b   1.000
_cell.length_c   1.000
_cell.angle_alpha   90.00
_cell.angle_beta   90.00
_cell.angle_gamma   90.00
#
_symmetry.space_group_name_H-M   'P 1'
#
loop_
_entity.id
_entity.type
_entity.pdbx_description
1 polymer ?
#
loop_
_entity_poly.entity_id
_entity_poly.type
_entity_poly.pdbx_seq_one_letter_code
_entity_poly.pdbx_strand_id
1 'polypeptide(L)'
;MFDRHQDLKTIRRCKRGEEDAFCEILQRYRGPIYNLCYRMARNAEDARDLAQEVFIKVFNLLDRFDESYAFSSWLFRIATN
;
A
#
# COMPACT_ATOMS: atom_id res chain seq x y z
N MET A 1 5.69 -9.74 10.18
CA MET A 1 6.06 -10.02 8.78
C MET A 1 4.78 -10.01 7.97
N PHE A 2 4.74 -9.36 6.81
CA PHE A 2 3.52 -9.33 5.99
C PHE A 2 3.20 -10.75 5.46
N ASP A 3 1.99 -11.23 5.68
CA ASP A 3 1.55 -12.53 5.18
C ASP A 3 1.16 -12.38 3.71
N ARG A 4 2.00 -12.90 2.81
CA ARG A 4 1.78 -12.85 1.36
C ARG A 4 0.46 -13.50 0.95
N HIS A 5 0.06 -14.60 1.58
CA HIS A 5 -1.16 -15.31 1.22
C HIS A 5 -2.39 -14.53 1.64
N GLN A 6 -2.36 -13.93 2.83
CA GLN A 6 -3.45 -13.09 3.31
C GLN A 6 -3.56 -11.81 2.48
N ASP A 7 -2.44 -11.14 2.20
CA ASP A 7 -2.44 -9.94 1.35
C ASP A 7 -2.99 -10.24 -0.03
N LEU A 8 -2.60 -11.36 -0.65
CA LEU A 8 -3.10 -11.75 -1.96
C LEU A 8 -4.61 -12.02 -1.95
N LYS A 9 -5.14 -12.65 -0.89
CA LYS A 9 -6.59 -12.82 -0.72
C LYS A 9 -7.31 -11.48 -0.65
N THR A 10 -6.82 -10.55 0.16
CA THR A 10 -7.43 -9.22 0.31
C THR A 10 -7.34 -8.43 -1.00
N ILE A 11 -6.21 -8.49 -1.71
CA ILE A 11 -6.04 -7.83 -3.03
C ILE A 11 -7.03 -8.36 -4.07
N ARG A 12 -7.27 -9.67 -4.11
CA ARG A 12 -8.29 -10.25 -5.00
C ARG A 12 -9.70 -9.77 -4.69
N ARG A 13 -10.01 -9.52 -3.41
CA ARG A 13 -11.27 -8.89 -3.01
C ARG A 13 -11.34 -7.44 -3.49
N CYS A 14 -10.25 -6.67 -3.32
CA CYS A 14 -10.17 -5.31 -3.83
C CYS A 14 -10.43 -5.24 -5.35
N LYS A 15 -9.79 -6.13 -6.14
CA LYS A 15 -9.98 -6.20 -7.60
C LYS A 15 -11.41 -6.56 -8.03
N ARG A 16 -12.25 -7.07 -7.11
CA ARG A 16 -13.69 -7.30 -7.34
C ARG A 16 -14.57 -6.10 -6.96
N GLY A 17 -13.98 -5.01 -6.48
CA GLY A 17 -14.70 -3.82 -6.01
C GLY A 17 -15.19 -3.90 -4.56
N GLU A 18 -14.67 -4.83 -3.74
CA GLU A 18 -15.01 -4.89 -2.32
C GLU A 18 -14.29 -3.77 -1.54
N GLU A 19 -15.01 -2.68 -1.25
CA GLU A 19 -14.48 -1.48 -0.59
C GLU A 19 -13.85 -1.76 0.78
N ASP A 20 -14.41 -2.68 1.55
CA ASP A 20 -13.90 -3.07 2.86
C ASP A 20 -12.51 -3.73 2.76
N ALA A 21 -12.25 -4.47 1.68
CA ALA A 21 -10.94 -5.05 1.42
C ALA A 21 -9.87 -3.98 1.13
N PHE A 22 -10.25 -2.87 0.47
CA PHE A 22 -9.34 -1.74 0.29
C PHE A 22 -8.98 -1.11 1.63
N CYS A 23 -9.96 -0.89 2.50
CA CYS A 23 -9.68 -0.39 3.85
C CYS A 23 -8.78 -1.35 4.64
N GLU A 24 -9.03 -2.66 4.56
CA GLU A 24 -8.24 -3.68 5.24
C GLU A 24 -6.77 -3.65 4.82
N ILE A 25 -6.51 -3.65 3.51
CA ILE A 25 -5.13 -3.65 3.00
C ILE A 25 -4.43 -2.32 3.30
N LEU A 26 -5.11 -1.19 3.17
CA LEU A 26 -4.53 0.12 3.47
C LEU A 26 -4.19 0.27 4.96
N GLN A 27 -5.07 -0.17 5.87
CA GLN A 27 -4.82 -0.11 7.31
C GLN A 27 -3.57 -0.92 7.70
N ARG A 28 -3.41 -2.12 7.12
CA ARG A 28 -2.25 -2.98 7.35
C ARG A 28 -0.92 -2.31 6.99
N TYR A 29 -0.92 -1.52 5.92
CA TYR A 29 0.28 -0.88 5.38
C TYR A 29 0.46 0.58 5.79
N ARG A 30 -0.53 1.20 6.42
CA ARG A 30 -0.50 2.61 6.86
C ARG A 30 0.74 2.95 7.70
N GLY A 31 0.99 2.20 8.76
CA GLY A 31 2.15 2.43 9.64
C GLY A 31 3.49 2.24 8.93
N PRO A 32 3.73 1.11 8.26
CA PRO A 32 4.98 0.86 7.51
C PRO A 32 5.28 1.91 6.43
N ILE A 33 4.28 2.35 5.67
CA ILE A 33 4.45 3.37 4.63
C ILE A 33 4.67 4.75 5.23
N TYR A 34 3.89 5.13 6.24
CA TYR A 34 4.14 6.38 6.97
C TYR A 34 5.57 6.42 7.52
N ASN A 35 6.04 5.34 8.14
CA ASN A 35 7.40 5.26 8.67
C ASN A 35 8.47 5.37 7.58
N LEU A 36 8.22 4.84 6.37
CA LEU A 36 9.11 5.02 5.24
C LEU A 36 9.14 6.50 4.80
N CYS A 37 7.98 7.09 4.55
CA CYS A 37 7.85 8.49 4.15
C CYS A 37 8.48 9.43 5.19
N TYR A 38 8.30 9.14 6.48
CA TYR A 38 8.90 9.90 7.57
C TYR A 38 10.44 9.86 7.55
N ARG A 39 11.03 8.70 7.26
CA ARG A 39 12.50 8.61 7.10
C ARG A 39 13.01 9.41 5.91
N MET A 40 12.21 9.55 4.85
CA MET A 40 12.56 10.30 3.64
C MET A 40 12.40 11.81 3.84
N ALA A 41 11.27 12.25 4.38
CA ALA A 41 10.94 13.67 4.52
C ALA A 41 11.52 14.32 5.79
N ARG A 42 11.76 13.54 6.86
CA ARG A 42 12.16 14.02 8.20
C ARG A 42 11.22 15.06 8.82
N ASN A 43 9.98 15.14 8.33
CA ASN A 43 8.92 16.00 8.82
C ASN A 43 7.61 15.19 8.87
N ALA A 44 6.82 15.38 9.92
CA ALA A 44 5.59 14.62 10.15
C ALA A 44 4.43 15.00 9.21
N GLU A 45 4.30 16.27 8.83
CA GLU A 45 3.29 16.73 7.85
C GLU A 45 3.64 16.22 6.46
N ASP A 46 4.86 16.51 5.97
CA ASP A 46 5.31 16.03 4.67
C ASP A 46 5.22 14.50 4.55
N ALA A 47 5.53 13.77 5.63
CA ALA A 47 5.39 12.32 5.65
C ALA A 47 3.94 11.84 5.55
N ARG A 48 2.99 12.57 6.14
CA ARG A 48 1.56 12.26 6.05
C ARG A 48 1.08 12.49 4.61
N ASP A 49 1.48 13.59 4.00
CA ASP A 49 1.09 13.96 2.64
C ASP A 49 1.66 12.97 1.62
N LEU A 50 2.97 12.67 1.71
CA LEU A 50 3.61 11.65 0.88
C LEU A 50 2.94 10.27 1.03
N ALA A 51 2.64 9.85 2.27
CA ALA A 51 1.99 8.56 2.49
C ALA A 51 0.59 8.52 1.85
N GLN A 52 -0.16 9.62 1.89
CA GLN A 52 -1.46 9.71 1.21
C GLN A 52 -1.29 9.61 -0.31
N GLU A 53 -0.34 10.34 -0.91
CA GLU A 53 -0.07 10.25 -2.34
C GLU A 53 0.29 8.82 -2.78
N VAL A 54 1.11 8.12 -1.99
CA VAL A 54 1.46 6.72 -2.22
C VAL A 54 0.20 5.85 -2.23
N PHE A 55 -0.70 6.01 -1.26
CA PHE A 55 -1.93 5.22 -1.22
C PHE A 55 -2.89 5.53 -2.36
N ILE A 56 -2.98 6.79 -2.79
CA ILE A 56 -3.76 7.17 -3.98
C ILE A 56 -3.18 6.50 -5.24
N LYS A 57 -1.85 6.54 -5.42
CA LYS A 57 -1.17 5.84 -6.53
C LYS A 57 -1.44 4.34 -6.50
N VAL A 58 -1.35 3.73 -5.31
CA VAL A 58 -1.61 2.29 -5.11
C VAL A 58 -3.04 1.94 -5.47
N PHE A 59 -4.02 2.73 -5.03
CA PHE A 59 -5.43 2.52 -5.37
C PHE A 59 -5.64 2.52 -6.89
N ASN A 60 -5.09 3.53 -7.58
CA ASN A 60 -5.22 3.68 -9.04
C ASN A 60 -4.50 2.58 -9.84
N LEU A 61 -3.47 1.95 -9.26
CA LEU A 61 -2.66 0.93 -9.92
C LEU A 61 -3.00 -0.49 -9.48
N LEU A 62 -3.89 -0.67 -8.49
CA LEU A 62 -4.13 -1.96 -7.85
C LEU A 62 -4.63 -3.03 -8.82
N ASP A 63 -5.49 -2.64 -9.76
CA ASP A 63 -6.02 -3.55 -10.80
C ASP A 63 -4.92 -4.09 -11.72
N ARG A 64 -3.83 -3.33 -11.87
CA ARG A 64 -2.65 -3.69 -12.68
C ARG A 64 -1.59 -4.44 -11.89
N PHE A 65 -1.81 -4.69 -10.59
CA PHE A 65 -0.85 -5.43 -9.77
C PHE A 65 -0.76 -6.89 -10.24
N ASP A 66 0.47 -7.30 -10.56
CA ASP A 66 0.82 -8.67 -10.91
C ASP A 66 0.98 -9.53 -9.63
N GLU A 67 0.07 -10.49 -9.48
CA GLU A 67 -0.05 -11.39 -8.34
C GLU A 67 1.13 -12.37 -8.18
N SER A 68 2.02 -12.47 -9.18
CA SER A 68 3.25 -13.25 -9.09
C SER A 68 4.28 -12.62 -8.13
N TYR A 69 4.14 -11.34 -7.81
CA TYR A 69 4.99 -10.63 -6.85
C TYR A 69 4.35 -10.54 -5.46
N ALA A 70 5.16 -10.23 -4.44
CA ALA A 70 4.63 -9.86 -3.13
C ALA A 70 4.08 -8.43 -3.18
N PHE A 71 2.85 -8.23 -2.66
CA PHE A 71 2.22 -6.93 -2.61
C PHE A 71 3.06 -5.90 -1.84
N SER A 72 3.64 -6.31 -0.70
CA SER A 72 4.59 -5.49 0.06
C SER A 72 5.73 -4.97 -0.82
N SER A 73 6.42 -5.83 -1.55
CA SER A 73 7.53 -5.42 -2.42
C SER A 73 7.10 -4.42 -3.50
N TRP A 74 5.94 -4.65 -4.12
CA TRP A 74 5.39 -3.74 -5.12
C TRP A 74 4.99 -2.38 -4.53
N LEU A 75 4.32 -2.39 -3.36
CA LEU A 75 3.92 -1.19 -2.64
C LEU A 75 5.13 -0.35 -2.20
N PHE A 76 6.14 -0.98 -1.59
CA PHE A 76 7.35 -0.27 -1.18
C PHE A 76 8.09 0.34 -2.38
N ARG A 77 8.08 -0.34 -3.54
CA ARG A 77 8.62 0.21 -4.78
C ARG A 77 7.87 1.45 -5.25
N ILE A 78 6.53 1.48 -5.14
CA ILE A 78 5.74 2.69 -5.44
C ILE A 78 6.07 3.81 -4.45
N ALA A 79 6.28 3.49 -3.18
CA ALA A 79 6.57 4.48 -2.14
C ALA A 79 7.96 5.14 -2.28
N THR A 80 8.91 4.48 -2.94
CA THR A 80 10.28 4.98 -3.13
C THR A 80 10.56 5.55 -4.53
N ASN A 81 9.61 5.44 -5.46
CA ASN A 81 9.72 5.98 -6.82
C ASN A 81 9.03 7.34 -6.93
#